data_AF-A0A934QRV5-F1
#
_entry.id   AF-A0A934QRV5-F1
#
_cell.length_a   1.000
_cell.length_b   1.000
_cell.length_c   1.000
_cell.angle_alpha   90.00
_cell.angle_beta   90.00
_cell.angle_gamma   90.00
#
_symmetry.space_group_name_H-M   'P 1'
#
loop_
_entity.id
_entity.type
_entity.pdbx_description
1 polymer ?
#
loop_
_entity_poly.entity_id
_entity_poly.type
_entity_poly.pdbx_seq_one_letter_code
_entity_poly.pdbx_strand_id
1 'polypeptide(L)'
;MSIFDVLSRFGTVALLRFVGAVLLFLVLHLLRIPFVLLVRVLEGVLRRIDGYAIRQASRPPKGPINDFFHHTTNSREGEPHVYA
;
A
#
# COMPACT_ATOMS: atom_id res chain seq x y z
N MET A 1 60.30 0.29 -7.16
CA MET A 1 59.06 0.46 -6.36
C MET A 1 59.37 -0.05 -4.96
N SER A 2 59.31 0.82 -3.95
CA SER A 2 59.75 0.50 -2.59
C SER A 2 58.68 -0.29 -1.83
N ILE A 3 59.08 -1.29 -1.03
CA ILE A 3 58.19 -2.08 -0.15
C ILE A 3 57.36 -1.19 0.79
N PHE A 4 57.91 -0.04 1.19
CA PHE A 4 57.22 0.94 2.04
C PHE A 4 56.05 1.64 1.31
N ASP A 5 56.14 1.80 -0.01
CA ASP A 5 55.11 2.41 -0.85
C ASP A 5 53.91 1.46 -1.02
N VAL A 6 54.19 0.15 -1.09
CA VAL A 6 53.18 -0.90 -1.08
C VAL A 6 52.50 -0.92 0.30
N LEU A 7 53.26 -0.92 1.39
CA LEU A 7 52.68 -0.96 2.73
C LEU A 7 51.83 0.27 3.05
N SER A 8 52.27 1.47 2.64
CA SER A 8 51.50 2.71 2.80
C SER A 8 50.20 2.65 1.98
N ARG A 9 50.25 2.21 0.73
CA ARG A 9 49.11 2.22 -0.17
C ARG A 9 48.09 1.13 0.16
N PHE A 10 48.54 -0.08 0.48
CA PHE A 10 47.65 -1.18 0.87
C PHE A 10 47.05 -0.97 2.27
N GLY A 11 47.81 -0.41 3.22
CA GLY A 11 47.30 -0.02 4.54
C GLY A 11 46.27 1.11 4.47
N THR A 12 46.52 2.12 3.62
CA THR A 12 45.58 3.24 3.42
C THR A 12 44.29 2.80 2.76
N VAL A 13 44.34 1.86 1.80
CA VAL A 13 43.14 1.30 1.16
C VAL A 13 42.28 0.54 2.16
N ALA A 14 42.89 -0.23 3.07
CA ALA A 14 42.15 -0.95 4.11
C ALA A 14 41.48 0.03 5.10
N LEU A 15 42.19 1.07 5.52
CA LEU A 15 41.65 2.11 6.39
C LEU A 15 40.51 2.89 5.71
N LEU A 16 40.68 3.24 4.43
CA LEU A 16 39.66 3.95 3.66
C LEU A 16 38.41 3.10 3.47
N ARG A 17 38.56 1.80 3.23
CA ARG A 17 37.43 0.86 3.19
C ARG A 17 36.71 0.77 4.53
N PHE A 18 37.45 0.70 5.63
CA PHE A 18 36.87 0.65 6.96
C PHE A 18 36.09 1.93 7.29
N VAL A 19 36.72 3.10 7.11
CA VAL A 19 36.06 4.40 7.32
C VAL A 19 34.85 4.55 6.39
N GLY A 20 34.99 4.15 5.13
CA GLY A 20 33.89 4.13 4.18
C GLY A 20 32.72 3.24 4.62
N ALA A 21 33.01 2.04 5.13
CA ALA A 21 32.00 1.13 5.66
C ALA A 21 31.28 1.71 6.90
N VAL A 22 32.03 2.34 7.81
CA VAL A 22 31.46 3.01 8.99
C VAL A 22 30.58 4.19 8.59
N LEU A 23 31.04 5.02 7.66
CA LEU A 23 30.24 6.15 7.14
C LEU A 23 28.99 5.67 6.41
N LEU A 24 29.11 4.66 5.56
CA LEU A 24 27.97 4.06 4.86
C LEU A 24 26.98 3.48 5.87
N PHE A 25 27.45 2.73 6.86
CA PHE A 25 26.60 2.20 7.93
C PHE A 25 25.87 3.34 8.66
N LEU A 26 26.57 4.42 9.02
CA LEU A 26 25.99 5.56 9.71
C LEU A 26 24.90 6.25 8.86
N VAL A 27 25.16 6.47 7.57
CA VAL A 27 24.20 7.07 6.64
C VAL A 27 22.97 6.18 6.48
N LEU A 28 23.16 4.89 6.25
CA LEU A 28 22.04 3.93 6.14
C LEU A 28 21.25 3.86 7.44
N HIS A 29 21.93 3.90 8.59
CA HIS A 29 21.30 3.88 9.90
C HIS A 29 20.46 5.14 10.13
N LEU A 30 20.98 6.30 9.73
CA LEU A 30 20.26 7.56 9.84
C LEU A 30 19.05 7.60 8.89
N LEU A 31 19.20 7.08 7.67
CA LEU A 31 18.12 6.95 6.69
C LEU A 31 17.03 5.96 7.12
N ARG A 32 17.35 4.96 7.96
CA ARG A 32 16.34 4.03 8.47
C ARG A 32 15.18 4.75 9.16
N ILE A 33 15.46 5.79 9.92
CA ILE A 33 14.46 6.53 10.69
C ILE A 33 13.39 7.19 9.79
N PRO A 34 13.76 8.05 8.80
CA PRO A 34 12.78 8.66 7.92
C PRO A 34 12.04 7.64 7.06
N PHE A 35 12.70 6.54 6.64
CA PHE A 35 12.02 5.48 5.89
C PHE A 35 10.92 4.78 6.71
N VAL A 36 11.22 4.41 7.97
CA VAL A 36 10.21 3.81 8.86
C VAL A 36 9.08 4.79 9.14
N LEU A 37 9.40 6.07 9.33
CA LEU A 37 8.39 7.11 9.53
C LEU A 37 7.48 7.26 8.31
N LEU A 38 8.06 7.28 7.11
CA LEU A 38 7.32 7.35 5.85
C LEU A 38 6.36 6.16 5.68
N VAL A 39 6.83 4.94 5.95
CA VAL A 39 5.98 3.74 5.90
C VAL A 39 4.83 3.85 6.90
N ARG A 40 5.08 4.30 8.13
CA ARG A 40 4.04 4.50 9.16
C ARG A 40 2.99 5.53 8.75
N VAL A 41 3.42 6.64 8.15
CA VAL A 41 2.49 7.65 7.64
C VAL A 41 1.63 7.07 6.52
N LEU A 42 2.25 6.34 5.60
CA LEU A 42 1.54 5.70 4.48
C LEU A 42 0.50 4.69 4.99
N GLU A 43 0.89 3.86 5.95
CA GLU A 43 0.00 2.89 6.62
C GLU A 43 -1.18 3.59 7.30
N GLY A 44 -0.93 4.70 8.00
CA GLY A 44 -1.99 5.49 8.64
C GLY A 44 -2.97 6.08 7.63
N VAL A 45 -2.47 6.58 6.50
CA VAL A 45 -3.29 7.12 5.41
C VAL A 45 -4.13 6.02 4.76
N LEU A 46 -3.52 4.88 4.43
CA LEU A 46 -4.23 3.74 3.84
C LEU A 46 -5.36 3.25 4.75
N ARG A 47 -5.07 3.04 6.03
CA ARG A 47 -6.10 2.64 7.02
C ARG A 47 -7.24 3.64 7.09
N ARG A 48 -6.95 4.93 6.94
CA ARG A 48 -7.99 5.96 6.95
C ARG A 48 -8.86 5.88 5.70
N ILE A 49 -8.25 5.69 4.53
CA ILE A 49 -8.96 5.52 3.25
C ILE A 49 -9.84 4.27 3.30
N ASP A 50 -9.31 3.14 3.77
CA ASP A 50 -10.06 1.90 3.93
C ASP A 50 -11.25 2.08 4.86
N GLY A 51 -11.07 2.78 5.97
CA GLY A 51 -12.17 3.11 6.89
C GLY A 51 -13.26 3.95 6.22
N TYR A 52 -12.90 4.88 5.32
CA TYR A 52 -13.89 5.63 4.54
C TYR A 52 -14.58 4.74 3.50
N ALA A 53 -13.84 3.92 2.77
CA ALA A 53 -14.37 3.01 1.76
C ALA A 53 -15.35 2.01 2.39
N ILE A 54 -14.99 1.41 3.52
CA ILE A 54 -15.86 0.52 4.30
C ILE A 54 -17.11 1.28 4.75
N ARG A 55 -16.97 2.47 5.35
CA ARG A 55 -18.16 3.26 5.76
C ARG A 55 -19.06 3.62 4.59
N GLN A 56 -18.51 3.82 3.40
CA GLN A 56 -19.28 4.13 2.21
C GLN A 56 -19.97 2.89 1.63
N ALA A 57 -19.28 1.75 1.59
CA ALA A 57 -19.81 0.49 1.08
C ALA A 57 -20.82 -0.14 2.05
N SER A 58 -20.61 0.00 3.36
CA SER A 58 -21.51 -0.50 4.42
C SER A 58 -22.67 0.45 4.71
N ARG A 59 -22.79 1.59 3.99
CA ARG A 59 -23.96 2.45 4.16
C ARG A 59 -25.21 1.67 3.74
N PRO A 60 -26.26 1.65 4.59
CA PRO A 60 -27.50 1.02 4.21
C PRO A 60 -28.02 1.68 2.93
N PRO A 61 -28.40 0.90 1.92
CA PRO A 61 -28.90 1.44 0.66
C PRO A 61 -30.12 2.31 0.92
N LYS A 62 -30.11 3.52 0.36
CA LYS A 62 -31.14 4.55 0.57
C LYS A 62 -32.37 4.36 -0.33
N GLY A 63 -32.39 3.30 -1.14
CA GLY A 63 -33.47 3.01 -2.08
C GLY A 63 -33.68 1.49 -2.19
N PRO A 64 -34.80 1.07 -2.81
CA PRO A 64 -35.06 -0.33 -3.07
C PRO A 64 -33.89 -0.93 -3.85
N ILE A 65 -33.26 -1.98 -3.31
CA ILE A 65 -32.11 -2.67 -3.90
C ILE A 65 -32.55 -3.55 -5.10
N ASN A 66 -33.85 -3.66 -5.32
CA ASN A 66 -34.45 -4.69 -6.15
C ASN A 66 -35.15 -4.11 -7.38
N ASP A 67 -34.36 -3.57 -8.31
CA ASP A 67 -34.85 -3.09 -9.61
C ASP A 67 -35.35 -4.22 -10.54
N PHE A 68 -35.04 -5.47 -10.21
CA PHE A 68 -35.42 -6.65 -11.01
C PHE A 68 -36.93 -6.97 -10.98
N PHE A 69 -37.68 -6.45 -10.01
CA PHE A 69 -39.14 -6.65 -9.90
C PHE A 69 -39.96 -5.42 -10.33
N HIS A 70 -39.33 -4.41 -10.94
CA HIS A 70 -40.04 -3.26 -11.51
C HIS A 70 -40.64 -3.55 -12.90
N HIS A 71 -41.07 -4.79 -13.15
CA HIS A 71 -41.90 -5.13 -14.30
C HIS A 71 -43.38 -5.01 -13.92
N THR A 72 -43.94 -3.84 -14.23
CA THR A 72 -45.32 -3.68 -14.76
C THR A 72 -46.43 -4.45 -14.03
N THR A 73 -46.92 -3.88 -12.93
CA THR A 73 -48.34 -4.01 -12.57
C THR A 73 -49.18 -3.10 -13.49
N ASN A 74 -49.23 -3.39 -14.79
CA ASN A 74 -50.19 -2.77 -15.73
C ASN A 74 -50.20 -3.50 -17.10
N SER A 75 -50.82 -4.68 -17.11
CA SER A 75 -51.54 -5.28 -18.25
C SER A 75 -52.51 -6.26 -17.59
N ARG A 76 -53.71 -5.86 -17.18
CA ARG A 76 -54.89 -5.61 -18.00
C ARG A 76 -55.16 -6.76 -18.99
N GLU A 77 -56.25 -7.46 -18.71
CA GLU A 77 -57.10 -8.25 -19.62
C GLU A 77 -56.46 -9.36 -20.47
N GLY A 78 -56.69 -10.60 -20.03
CA GLY A 78 -56.82 -11.76 -20.92
C GLY A 78 -55.81 -12.87 -20.68
N GLU A 79 -56.19 -13.88 -19.88
CA GLU A 79 -55.98 -15.32 -20.13
C GLU A 79 -56.54 -16.13 -18.94
N PRO A 80 -57.67 -16.83 -19.11
CA PRO A 80 -58.10 -17.83 -18.13
C PRO A 80 -57.35 -19.13 -18.41
N HIS A 81 -56.29 -19.41 -17.65
CA HIS A 81 -55.73 -20.76 -17.61
C HIS A 81 -56.68 -21.68 -16.85
N VAL A 82 -57.53 -22.35 -17.63
CA VAL A 82 -58.33 -23.51 -17.24
C VAL A 82 -57.36 -24.67 -16.98
N TYR A 83 -57.24 -25.08 -15.72
CA TYR A 83 -56.67 -26.38 -15.36
C TYR A 83 -57.78 -27.43 -15.44
N ALA A 84 -57.65 -28.37 -16.37
CA ALA A 84 -58.37 -29.63 -16.42
C ALA A 84 -57.35 -30.77 -16.25
#